data_AF-A0A496PTL5-F1
#
_entry.id   AF-A0A496PTL5-F1
#
_cell.length_a   1.000
_cell.length_b   1.000
_cell.length_c   1.000
_cell.angle_alpha   90.00
_cell.angle_beta   90.00
_cell.angle_gamma   90.00
#
_symmetry.space_group_name_H-M   'P 1'
#
loop_
_entity.id
_entity.type
_entity.pdbx_description
1 polymer ?
#
loop_
_entity_poly.entity_id
_entity_poly.type
_entity_poly.pdbx_seq_one_letter_code
_entity_poly.pdbx_strand_id
1 'polypeptide(L)'
;MNAADLPVMPDLCNRHFPFHCVTALVLLKKLGVDVTKVQMRSVGCYENYRGEILKQTPSQGTTLTDRVQITLDIGQWSAVDLLPYQFFYGMTGLRTRSSGWEDEARALMAPFDAATVRGQANADYEMLKFALSTIDYEHLQRFLGLFDIDSRHDVADRKEANFWAALMPTHHIWAGNPHFTARILQYMFGNKFTIRENIPTSFDIPLAIRSHLGSRFSRLGSELIPGKS
;
A
#
# COMPACT_ATOMS: atom_id res chain seq x y z
N MET A 1 -13.13 -25.51 17.37
CA MET A 1 -13.61 -25.23 16.00
C MET A 1 -14.38 -26.46 15.54
N ASN A 2 -15.69 -26.32 15.32
CA ASN A 2 -16.51 -27.42 14.81
C ASN A 2 -15.99 -27.85 13.44
N ALA A 3 -16.14 -29.12 13.09
CA ALA A 3 -15.83 -29.71 11.79
C ALA A 3 -16.80 -29.20 10.68
N ALA A 4 -16.92 -27.88 10.57
CA ALA A 4 -17.75 -27.18 9.61
C ALA A 4 -16.90 -26.89 8.37
N ASP A 5 -17.28 -27.52 7.26
CA ASP A 5 -16.85 -27.30 5.88
C ASP A 5 -15.44 -26.74 5.69
N LEU A 6 -14.47 -27.65 5.69
CA LEU A 6 -13.12 -27.30 5.25
C LEU A 6 -13.18 -26.68 3.85
N PRO A 7 -12.50 -25.55 3.62
CA PRO A 7 -12.56 -24.84 2.35
C PRO A 7 -12.08 -25.75 1.21
N VAL A 8 -12.73 -25.66 0.06
CA VAL A 8 -12.43 -26.48 -1.11
C VAL A 8 -11.66 -25.64 -2.12
N MET A 9 -10.69 -26.26 -2.81
CA MET A 9 -9.90 -25.62 -3.84
C MET A 9 -10.81 -25.14 -4.98
N PRO A 10 -10.86 -23.83 -5.26
CA PRO A 10 -11.64 -23.26 -6.35
C PRO A 10 -11.04 -23.62 -7.72
N ASP A 11 -11.85 -23.45 -8.77
CA ASP A 11 -11.38 -23.51 -10.14
C ASP A 11 -10.77 -22.15 -10.54
N LEU A 12 -9.44 -22.06 -10.49
CA LEU A 12 -8.68 -20.87 -10.88
C LEU A 12 -8.17 -20.96 -12.34
N CYS A 13 -8.27 -22.14 -12.97
CA CYS A 13 -7.79 -22.41 -14.32
C CYS A 13 -8.92 -22.50 -15.35
N ASN A 14 -10.09 -21.94 -15.04
CA ASN A 14 -11.26 -22.02 -15.90
C ASN A 14 -10.97 -21.35 -17.26
N ARG A 15 -11.11 -22.11 -18.35
CA ARG A 15 -10.85 -21.62 -19.71
C ARG A 15 -11.83 -20.53 -20.16
N HIS A 16 -13.04 -20.50 -19.63
CA HIS A 16 -14.05 -19.50 -19.99
C HIS A 16 -13.82 -18.18 -19.24
N PHE A 17 -13.28 -18.25 -18.03
CA PHE A 17 -13.03 -17.11 -17.15
C PHE A 17 -11.65 -17.28 -16.48
N PRO A 18 -10.55 -17.03 -17.20
CA PRO A 18 -9.22 -17.22 -16.64
C PRO A 18 -9.01 -16.24 -15.49
N PHE A 19 -8.60 -16.76 -14.33
CA PHE A 19 -8.35 -15.91 -13.17
C PHE A 19 -6.97 -15.27 -13.27
N HIS A 20 -6.94 -13.95 -13.11
CA HIS A 20 -5.71 -13.23 -12.83
C HIS A 20 -5.14 -13.66 -11.47
N CYS A 21 -3.80 -13.75 -11.37
CA CYS A 21 -3.10 -14.20 -10.17
C CYS A 21 -3.49 -13.40 -8.92
N VAL A 22 -3.68 -12.08 -9.05
CA VAL A 22 -4.13 -11.19 -7.97
C VAL A 22 -5.50 -11.63 -7.44
N THR A 23 -6.48 -11.83 -8.33
CA THR A 23 -7.84 -12.24 -7.96
C THR A 23 -7.84 -13.59 -7.25
N ALA A 24 -7.04 -14.53 -7.75
CA ALA A 24 -6.88 -15.83 -7.14
C ALA A 24 -6.26 -15.78 -5.74
N LEU A 25 -5.21 -14.98 -5.54
CA LEU A 25 -4.61 -14.79 -4.21
C LEU A 25 -5.60 -14.17 -3.23
N VAL A 26 -6.40 -13.19 -3.67
CA VAL A 26 -7.46 -12.60 -2.84
C VAL A 26 -8.51 -13.63 -2.46
N LEU A 27 -8.90 -14.49 -3.40
CA LEU A 27 -9.89 -15.55 -3.16
C LEU A 27 -9.34 -16.61 -2.19
N LEU A 28 -8.10 -17.06 -2.36
CA LEU A 28 -7.44 -17.97 -1.42
C LEU A 28 -7.32 -17.36 -0.02
N LYS A 29 -6.97 -16.07 0.07
CA LYS A 29 -6.94 -15.34 1.35
C LYS A 29 -8.32 -15.32 2.03
N LYS A 30 -9.40 -15.12 1.27
CA LYS A 30 -10.79 -15.18 1.79
C LYS A 30 -11.18 -16.57 2.29
N LEU A 31 -10.62 -17.62 1.71
CA LEU A 31 -10.79 -19.01 2.18
C LEU A 31 -9.93 -19.34 3.42
N GLY A 32 -9.22 -18.36 3.99
CA GLY A 32 -8.35 -18.55 5.15
C GLY A 32 -6.97 -19.11 4.83
N VAL A 33 -6.61 -19.22 3.54
CA VAL A 33 -5.28 -19.68 3.14
C VAL A 33 -4.27 -18.56 3.33
N ASP A 34 -3.16 -18.89 3.97
CA ASP A 34 -2.00 -18.01 4.04
C ASP A 34 -1.32 -17.90 2.66
N VAL A 35 -1.55 -16.78 1.98
CA VAL A 35 -1.00 -16.48 0.65
C VAL A 35 0.53 -16.46 0.61
N THR A 36 1.21 -16.31 1.75
CA THR A 36 2.68 -16.37 1.80
C THR A 36 3.22 -17.78 1.57
N LYS A 37 2.40 -18.80 1.87
CA LYS A 37 2.71 -20.23 1.68
C LYS A 37 2.35 -20.75 0.30
N VAL A 38 1.57 -19.99 -0.48
CA VAL A 38 1.23 -20.35 -1.86
C VAL A 38 2.47 -20.21 -2.72
N GLN A 39 2.95 -21.31 -3.27
CA GLN A 39 4.05 -21.32 -4.22
C GLN A 39 3.57 -20.85 -5.57
N MET A 40 4.35 -19.98 -6.20
CA MET A 40 4.02 -19.42 -7.50
C MET A 40 5.22 -19.57 -8.41
N ARG A 41 4.97 -19.99 -9.64
CA ARG A 41 5.99 -20.15 -10.66
C ARG A 41 5.56 -19.40 -11.91
N SER A 42 6.42 -18.48 -12.36
CA SER A 42 6.24 -17.81 -13.66
C SER A 42 6.67 -18.76 -14.76
N VAL A 43 5.71 -19.32 -15.48
CA VAL A 43 5.98 -20.34 -16.51
C VAL A 43 5.97 -19.76 -17.92
N GLY A 44 6.07 -18.43 -18.01
CA GLY A 44 5.89 -17.62 -19.21
C GLY A 44 6.01 -18.37 -20.52
N CYS A 45 4.93 -18.51 -21.28
CA CYS A 45 5.00 -18.84 -22.70
C CYS A 45 3.63 -18.69 -23.39
N TYR A 46 3.69 -18.41 -24.70
CA TYR A 46 2.63 -18.42 -25.71
C TYR A 46 1.45 -17.44 -25.54
N GLU A 47 1.46 -16.41 -26.38
CA GLU A 47 0.35 -15.55 -26.81
C GLU A 47 -0.42 -14.69 -25.80
N ASN A 48 -0.24 -14.81 -24.48
CA ASN A 48 -0.71 -13.76 -23.55
C ASN A 48 -0.04 -13.78 -22.16
N TYR A 49 0.85 -12.81 -21.92
CA TYR A 49 1.35 -12.47 -20.59
C TYR A 49 0.34 -11.60 -19.84
N ARG A 50 -0.83 -12.16 -19.52
CA ARG A 50 -1.89 -11.44 -18.83
C ARG A 50 -1.92 -11.68 -17.33
N GLY A 51 -0.95 -12.41 -16.76
CA GLY A 51 -0.95 -12.74 -15.33
C GLY A 51 -2.00 -13.77 -14.94
N GLU A 52 -2.51 -14.54 -15.90
CA GLU A 52 -3.52 -15.57 -15.70
C GLU A 52 -2.92 -16.84 -15.11
N ILE A 53 -3.70 -17.59 -14.32
CA ILE A 53 -3.28 -18.89 -13.79
C ILE A 53 -3.47 -19.96 -14.85
N LEU A 54 -2.36 -20.52 -15.31
CA LEU A 54 -2.32 -21.55 -16.36
C LEU A 54 -2.55 -22.95 -15.79
N LYS A 55 -1.97 -23.23 -14.61
CA LYS A 55 -2.15 -24.49 -13.89
C LYS A 55 -2.20 -24.24 -12.40
N GLN A 56 -2.95 -25.08 -11.70
CA GLN A 56 -3.03 -25.09 -10.24
C GLN A 56 -2.77 -26.49 -9.71
N THR A 57 -2.19 -26.56 -8.52
CA THR A 57 -2.10 -27.76 -7.71
C THR A 57 -2.42 -27.36 -6.26
N PRO A 58 -3.34 -28.03 -5.56
CA PRO A 58 -4.13 -29.18 -5.99
C PRO A 58 -5.23 -28.84 -7.01
N SER A 59 -5.84 -29.86 -7.61
CA SER A 59 -6.97 -29.69 -8.53
C SER A 59 -8.19 -29.09 -7.82
N GLN A 60 -9.09 -28.48 -8.59
CA GLN A 60 -10.38 -28.01 -8.06
C GLN A 60 -11.08 -29.12 -7.26
N GLY A 61 -11.89 -28.76 -6.28
CA GLY A 61 -12.64 -29.74 -5.48
C GLY A 61 -11.82 -30.40 -4.36
N THR A 62 -10.51 -30.18 -4.31
CA THR A 62 -9.66 -30.74 -3.25
C THR A 62 -9.85 -29.96 -1.95
N THR A 63 -10.05 -30.66 -0.83
CA THR A 63 -10.14 -30.02 0.49
C THR A 63 -8.82 -29.37 0.87
N LEU A 64 -8.85 -28.09 1.18
CA LEU A 64 -7.71 -27.31 1.64
C LEU A 64 -7.56 -27.51 3.15
N THR A 65 -6.43 -28.10 3.53
CA THR A 65 -5.99 -28.21 4.93
C THR A 65 -4.68 -27.47 5.10
N ASP A 66 -4.28 -27.17 6.33
CA ASP A 66 -3.01 -26.47 6.63
C ASP A 66 -1.75 -27.20 6.11
N ARG A 67 -1.88 -28.47 5.73
CA ARG A 67 -0.80 -29.32 5.19
C ARG A 67 -0.71 -29.31 3.68
N VAL A 68 -1.75 -28.83 2.99
CA VAL A 68 -1.80 -28.85 1.53
C VAL A 68 -0.98 -27.69 0.99
N GLN A 69 0.06 -28.02 0.23
CA GLN A 69 0.87 -27.04 -0.47
C GLN A 69 0.18 -26.64 -1.77
N ILE A 70 -0.16 -25.37 -1.89
CA ILE A 70 -0.77 -24.82 -3.11
C ILE A 70 0.33 -24.28 -4.00
N THR A 71 0.35 -24.73 -5.26
CA THR A 71 1.27 -24.27 -6.30
C THR A 71 0.46 -23.72 -7.47
N LEU A 72 0.79 -22.51 -7.91
CA LEU A 72 0.15 -21.83 -9.04
C LEU A 72 1.19 -21.53 -10.12
N ASP A 73 0.93 -22.00 -11.32
CA ASP A 73 1.69 -21.69 -12.52
C ASP A 73 1.04 -20.48 -13.22
N ILE A 74 1.78 -19.37 -13.31
CA ILE A 74 1.26 -18.07 -13.75
C ILE A 74 1.85 -17.70 -15.12
N GLY A 75 0.98 -17.25 -16.03
CA GLY A 75 1.32 -16.73 -17.35
C GLY A 75 1.83 -15.30 -17.30
N GLN A 76 3.05 -15.14 -16.82
CA GLN A 76 3.74 -13.85 -16.75
C GLN A 76 5.25 -14.02 -16.99
N TRP A 77 5.94 -12.90 -17.14
CA TRP A 77 7.39 -12.87 -17.29
C TRP A 77 8.07 -13.41 -16.02
N SER A 78 9.03 -14.30 -16.21
CA SER A 78 10.01 -14.68 -15.21
C SER A 78 11.29 -13.87 -15.41
N ALA A 79 12.10 -13.73 -14.37
CA ALA A 79 13.48 -13.29 -14.52
C ALA A 79 14.27 -14.14 -15.54
N VAL A 80 13.91 -15.42 -15.72
CA VAL A 80 14.49 -16.31 -16.75
C VAL A 80 14.25 -15.78 -18.17
N ASP A 81 13.11 -15.13 -18.41
CA ASP A 81 12.75 -14.58 -19.73
C ASP A 81 13.50 -13.29 -20.07
N LEU A 82 14.02 -12.61 -19.04
CA LEU A 82 14.68 -11.31 -19.18
C LEU A 82 16.22 -11.42 -19.18
N LEU A 83 16.75 -12.53 -18.68
CA LEU A 83 18.18 -12.74 -18.52
C LEU A 83 18.72 -13.67 -19.61
N PRO A 84 19.95 -13.43 -20.11
CA PRO A 84 20.58 -14.33 -21.06
C PRO A 84 20.67 -15.75 -20.47
N TYR A 85 20.36 -16.76 -21.29
CA TYR A 85 20.31 -18.15 -20.85
C TYR A 85 21.61 -18.60 -20.14
N GLN A 86 22.75 -18.00 -20.49
CA GLN A 86 24.08 -18.31 -19.94
C GLN A 86 24.16 -18.08 -18.43
N PHE A 87 23.34 -17.20 -17.85
CA PHE A 87 23.26 -16.99 -16.41
C PHE A 87 22.77 -18.23 -15.66
N PHE A 88 22.00 -19.09 -16.33
CA PHE A 88 21.40 -20.29 -15.75
C PHE A 88 22.18 -21.57 -16.06
N TYR A 89 23.20 -21.49 -16.93
CA TYR A 89 24.05 -22.63 -17.22
C TYR A 89 24.88 -23.02 -15.98
N GLY A 90 24.76 -24.28 -15.56
CA GLY A 90 25.53 -24.83 -14.44
C GLY A 90 24.93 -24.59 -13.05
N MET A 91 23.76 -23.93 -12.94
CA MET A 91 23.13 -23.61 -11.65
C MET A 91 22.57 -24.82 -10.86
N THR A 92 22.74 -26.03 -11.34
CA THR A 92 22.45 -27.28 -10.62
C THR A 92 23.62 -28.28 -10.64
N GLY A 93 24.83 -27.84 -11.02
CA GLY A 93 25.99 -28.72 -11.21
C GLY A 93 25.90 -29.62 -12.46
N LEU A 94 24.82 -29.51 -13.23
CA LEU A 94 24.62 -30.25 -14.47
C LEU A 94 25.37 -29.55 -15.62
N ARG A 95 26.51 -30.15 -16.00
CA ARG A 95 27.32 -29.76 -17.17
C ARG A 95 26.68 -30.19 -18.50
N THR A 96 25.56 -30.90 -18.46
CA THR A 96 24.87 -31.46 -19.62
C THR A 96 23.71 -30.56 -20.00
N ARG A 97 23.63 -30.18 -21.28
CA ARG A 97 22.44 -29.56 -21.90
C ARG A 97 21.27 -30.55 -21.83
N SER A 98 20.61 -30.63 -20.67
CA SER A 98 19.34 -31.34 -20.55
C SER A 98 18.24 -30.47 -21.14
N SER A 99 17.21 -31.09 -21.72
CA SER A 99 16.03 -30.39 -22.22
C SER A 99 15.18 -29.75 -21.09
N GLY A 100 15.51 -30.00 -19.82
CA GLY A 100 14.79 -29.50 -18.64
C GLY A 100 15.41 -28.27 -17.98
N TRP A 101 16.46 -27.68 -18.56
CA TRP A 101 17.17 -26.55 -17.94
C TRP A 101 16.25 -25.35 -17.66
N GLU A 102 15.25 -25.12 -18.51
CA GLU A 102 14.31 -24.00 -18.37
C GLU A 102 13.40 -24.17 -17.15
N ASP A 103 12.86 -25.38 -16.96
CA ASP A 103 12.03 -25.70 -15.80
C ASP A 103 12.82 -25.58 -14.49
N GLU A 104 14.09 -26.01 -14.48
CA GLU A 104 15.00 -25.88 -13.34
C GLU A 104 15.31 -24.41 -13.04
N ALA A 105 15.64 -23.62 -14.07
CA ALA A 105 15.90 -22.19 -13.93
C ALA A 105 14.66 -21.45 -13.39
N ARG A 106 13.47 -21.75 -13.90
CA ARG A 106 12.21 -21.17 -13.43
C ARG A 106 11.89 -21.60 -12.01
N ALA A 107 12.14 -22.85 -11.63
CA ALA A 107 11.98 -23.31 -10.26
C ALA A 107 12.92 -22.57 -9.29
N LEU A 108 14.17 -22.31 -9.71
CA LEU A 108 15.13 -21.54 -8.94
C LEU A 108 14.71 -20.06 -8.79
N MET A 109 14.17 -19.46 -9.86
CA MET A 109 13.73 -18.06 -9.86
C MET A 109 12.33 -17.86 -9.26
N ALA A 110 11.55 -18.93 -9.09
CA ALA A 110 10.18 -18.89 -8.59
C ALA A 110 9.98 -18.05 -7.31
N PRO A 111 10.86 -18.08 -6.29
CA PRO A 111 10.70 -17.23 -5.10
C PRO A 111 10.78 -15.73 -5.39
N PHE A 112 11.66 -15.31 -6.31
CA PHE A 112 11.83 -13.91 -6.70
C PHE A 112 10.66 -13.43 -7.55
N ASP A 113 10.24 -14.26 -8.49
CA ASP A 113 9.06 -14.01 -9.31
C ASP A 113 7.81 -13.90 -8.42
N ALA A 114 7.63 -14.83 -7.48
CA ALA A 114 6.54 -14.82 -6.52
C ALA A 114 6.54 -13.56 -5.63
N ALA A 115 7.71 -13.10 -5.18
CA ALA A 115 7.83 -11.87 -4.41
C ALA A 115 7.35 -10.66 -5.23
N THR A 116 7.73 -10.59 -6.51
CA THR A 116 7.30 -9.52 -7.43
C THR A 116 5.79 -9.53 -7.63
N VAL A 117 5.18 -10.70 -7.87
CA VAL A 117 3.72 -10.85 -7.99
C VAL A 117 3.01 -10.38 -6.74
N ARG A 118 3.47 -10.80 -5.57
CA ARG A 118 2.86 -10.43 -4.30
C ARG A 118 2.96 -8.93 -4.06
N GLY A 119 4.11 -8.34 -4.39
CA GLY A 119 4.32 -6.90 -4.32
C GLY A 119 3.34 -6.14 -5.21
N GLN A 120 3.23 -6.53 -6.48
CA GLN A 120 2.30 -5.94 -7.44
C GLN A 120 0.84 -6.11 -6.99
N ALA A 121 0.44 -7.33 -6.60
CA ALA A 121 -0.89 -7.63 -6.11
C ALA A 121 -1.28 -6.76 -4.91
N ASN A 122 -0.35 -6.53 -3.99
CA ASN A 122 -0.57 -5.69 -2.84
C ASN A 122 -0.69 -4.21 -3.24
N ALA A 123 0.14 -3.73 -4.17
CA ALA A 123 0.06 -2.36 -4.67
C ALA A 123 -1.27 -2.10 -5.39
N ASP A 124 -1.69 -3.01 -6.27
CA ASP A 124 -2.97 -2.93 -6.99
C ASP A 124 -4.15 -2.96 -6.02
N TYR A 125 -4.08 -3.81 -4.99
CA TYR A 125 -5.10 -3.89 -3.95
C TYR A 125 -5.23 -2.58 -3.14
N GLU A 126 -4.12 -1.98 -2.73
CA GLU A 126 -4.12 -0.69 -2.04
C GLU A 126 -4.60 0.45 -2.95
N MET A 127 -4.24 0.44 -4.24
CA MET A 127 -4.77 1.40 -5.22
C MET A 127 -6.29 1.24 -5.39
N LEU A 128 -6.81 0.01 -5.47
CA LEU A 128 -8.24 -0.26 -5.58
C LEU A 128 -9.01 0.16 -4.32
N LYS A 129 -8.46 -0.07 -3.13
CA LYS A 129 -9.01 0.46 -1.87
C LYS A 129 -9.17 1.98 -1.93
N PHE A 130 -8.13 2.67 -2.39
CA PHE A 130 -8.17 4.13 -2.53
C PHE A 130 -9.20 4.59 -3.56
N ALA A 131 -9.18 4.00 -4.77
CA ALA A 131 -10.08 4.36 -5.87
C ALA A 131 -11.56 4.13 -5.53
N LEU A 132 -11.87 3.06 -4.79
CA LEU A 132 -13.24 2.75 -4.34
C LEU A 132 -13.62 3.48 -3.05
N SER A 133 -12.80 4.43 -2.58
CA SER A 133 -13.00 5.15 -1.31
C SER A 133 -13.22 4.21 -0.11
N THR A 134 -12.72 2.98 -0.19
CA THR A 134 -12.68 2.04 0.92
C THR A 134 -11.46 2.36 1.76
N ILE A 135 -11.54 3.49 2.47
CA ILE A 135 -10.51 3.90 3.42
C ILE A 135 -10.50 2.89 4.55
N ASP A 136 -9.55 1.95 4.47
CA ASP A 136 -9.21 1.05 5.56
C ASP A 136 -8.75 1.87 6.76
N TYR A 137 -9.23 1.52 7.95
CA TYR A 137 -8.90 2.29 9.15
C TYR A 137 -7.40 2.26 9.40
N GLU A 138 -6.72 1.14 9.14
CA GLU A 138 -5.26 1.03 9.28
C GLU A 138 -4.51 1.98 8.32
N HIS A 139 -4.98 2.10 7.09
CA HIS A 139 -4.39 3.02 6.10
C HIS A 139 -4.58 4.48 6.55
N LEU A 140 -5.77 4.79 7.07
CA LEU A 140 -6.06 6.09 7.66
C LEU A 140 -5.12 6.42 8.84
N GLN A 141 -4.84 5.43 9.70
CA GLN A 141 -3.88 5.59 10.80
C GLN A 141 -2.47 5.91 10.27
N ARG A 142 -2.00 5.18 9.25
CA ARG A 142 -0.68 5.41 8.64
C ARG A 142 -0.58 6.79 7.99
N PHE A 143 -1.62 7.22 7.28
CA PHE A 143 -1.68 8.55 6.67
C PHE A 143 -1.65 9.65 7.73
N LEU A 144 -2.46 9.55 8.78
CA LEU A 144 -2.47 10.51 9.89
C LEU A 144 -1.13 10.53 10.64
N GLY A 145 -0.46 9.38 10.74
CA GLY A 145 0.89 9.27 11.29
C GLY A 145 1.95 10.07 10.50
N LEU A 146 1.74 10.38 9.22
CA LEU A 146 2.64 11.29 8.47
C LEU A 146 2.58 12.74 8.98
N PHE A 147 1.49 13.09 9.67
CA PHE A 147 1.27 14.40 10.28
C PHE A 147 1.48 14.36 11.81
N ASP A 148 2.09 13.29 12.32
CA ASP A 148 2.32 13.07 13.76
C ASP A 148 1.01 13.01 14.58
N ILE A 149 -0.08 12.56 13.96
CA ILE A 149 -1.37 12.31 14.62
C ILE A 149 -1.48 10.81 14.89
N ASP A 150 -1.34 10.39 16.15
CA ASP A 150 -1.54 8.99 16.52
C ASP A 150 -3.04 8.73 16.71
N SER A 151 -3.66 8.21 15.65
CA SER A 151 -5.08 7.83 15.67
C SER A 151 -5.51 6.83 16.76
N ARG A 152 -4.59 6.21 17.51
CA ARG A 152 -4.91 5.35 18.66
C ARG A 152 -5.07 6.12 19.97
N HIS A 153 -4.49 7.31 20.06
CA HIS A 153 -4.48 8.14 21.27
C HIS A 153 -5.18 9.49 21.04
N ASP A 154 -4.97 10.09 19.86
CA ASP A 154 -5.38 11.46 19.54
C ASP A 154 -6.73 11.55 18.85
N VAL A 155 -7.26 10.43 18.35
CA VAL A 155 -8.51 10.39 17.58
C VAL A 155 -9.51 9.46 18.25
N ALA A 156 -10.66 9.99 18.64
CA ALA A 156 -11.66 9.27 19.42
C ALA A 156 -12.46 8.26 18.57
N ASP A 157 -12.73 8.59 17.30
CA ASP A 157 -13.52 7.72 16.41
C ASP A 157 -13.12 7.78 14.92
N ARG A 158 -13.69 6.89 14.10
CA ARG A 158 -13.42 6.83 12.65
C ARG A 158 -13.90 8.09 11.91
N LYS A 159 -14.91 8.79 12.42
CA LYS A 159 -15.44 10.00 11.76
C LYS A 159 -14.45 11.14 11.91
N GLU A 160 -13.90 11.30 13.09
CA GLU A 160 -12.83 12.25 13.39
C GLU A 160 -11.56 11.94 12.60
N ALA A 161 -11.19 10.67 12.48
CA ALA A 161 -10.05 10.25 11.64
C ALA A 161 -10.23 10.65 10.16
N ASN A 162 -11.42 10.43 9.62
CA ASN A 162 -11.75 10.83 8.24
C ASN A 162 -11.79 12.35 8.07
N PHE A 163 -12.27 13.08 9.08
CA PHE A 163 -12.28 14.55 9.09
C PHE A 163 -10.86 15.09 9.02
N TRP A 164 -9.95 14.58 9.87
CA TRP A 164 -8.55 14.98 9.84
C TRP A 164 -7.89 14.62 8.51
N ALA A 165 -8.15 13.44 7.96
CA ALA A 165 -7.59 13.06 6.68
C ALA A 165 -8.06 13.94 5.52
N ALA A 166 -9.29 14.46 5.57
CA ALA A 166 -9.79 15.42 4.58
C ALA A 166 -9.12 16.80 4.71
N LEU A 167 -8.75 17.22 5.93
CA LEU A 167 -8.22 18.56 6.21
C LEU A 167 -6.70 18.66 6.08
N MET A 168 -5.95 17.61 6.45
CA MET A 168 -4.49 17.63 6.50
C MET A 168 -3.80 17.99 5.17
N PRO A 169 -4.29 17.56 3.99
CA PRO A 169 -3.71 17.99 2.71
C PRO A 169 -3.69 19.52 2.54
N THR A 170 -4.66 20.21 3.16
CA THR A 170 -4.79 21.67 3.11
C THR A 170 -4.23 22.38 4.34
N HIS A 171 -3.51 21.68 5.23
CA HIS A 171 -2.96 22.24 6.47
C HIS A 171 -2.18 23.54 6.26
N HIS A 172 -1.34 23.58 5.23
CA HIS A 172 -0.56 24.75 4.84
C HIS A 172 -1.40 25.99 4.50
N ILE A 173 -2.68 25.83 4.17
CA ILE A 173 -3.61 26.92 3.82
C ILE A 173 -4.27 27.49 5.08
N TRP A 174 -4.62 26.65 6.05
CA TRP A 174 -5.45 27.06 7.19
C TRP A 174 -4.70 27.26 8.50
N ALA A 175 -3.59 26.57 8.74
CA ALA A 175 -2.89 26.57 10.05
C ALA A 175 -2.32 27.92 10.48
N GLY A 176 -2.16 28.86 9.55
CA GLY A 176 -1.75 30.25 9.81
C GLY A 176 -2.85 31.28 9.62
N ASN A 177 -4.09 30.86 9.36
CA ASN A 177 -5.21 31.76 9.14
C ASN A 177 -6.24 31.60 10.28
N PRO A 178 -6.43 32.63 11.11
CA PRO A 178 -7.28 32.55 12.30
C PRO A 178 -8.75 32.31 11.93
N HIS A 179 -9.20 32.82 10.79
CA HIS A 179 -10.56 32.63 10.32
C HIS A 179 -10.79 31.18 9.87
N PHE A 180 -9.88 30.59 9.11
CA PHE A 180 -10.01 29.18 8.69
C PHE A 180 -9.82 28.22 9.85
N THR A 181 -8.88 28.50 10.76
CA THR A 181 -8.70 27.72 11.97
C THR A 181 -9.95 27.76 12.86
N ALA A 182 -10.55 28.94 13.06
CA ALA A 182 -11.81 29.07 13.80
C ALA A 182 -12.96 28.26 13.17
N ARG A 183 -13.02 28.22 11.83
CA ARG A 183 -14.00 27.37 11.12
C ARG A 183 -13.75 25.89 11.33
N ILE A 184 -12.51 25.43 11.26
CA ILE A 184 -12.15 24.02 11.49
C ILE A 184 -12.50 23.61 12.93
N LEU A 185 -12.14 24.43 13.92
CA LEU A 185 -12.52 24.22 15.32
C LEU A 185 -14.04 24.19 15.49
N GLN A 186 -14.76 25.06 14.78
CA GLN A 186 -16.23 25.03 14.81
C GLN A 186 -16.79 23.74 14.24
N TYR A 187 -16.26 23.23 13.13
CA TYR A 187 -16.69 21.94 12.58
C TYR A 187 -16.38 20.77 13.52
N MET A 188 -15.25 20.82 14.24
CA MET A 188 -14.82 19.77 15.16
C MET A 188 -15.64 19.73 16.45
N PHE A 189 -15.86 20.88 17.09
CA PHE A 189 -16.50 20.95 18.43
C PHE A 189 -17.96 21.43 18.39
N GLY A 190 -18.50 21.77 17.21
CA GLY A 190 -19.87 22.26 17.04
C GLY A 190 -20.14 23.67 17.57
N ASN A 191 -19.14 24.34 18.13
CA ASN A 191 -19.26 25.66 18.76
C ASN A 191 -18.63 26.75 17.89
N LYS A 192 -19.16 27.98 17.92
CA LYS A 192 -18.51 29.10 17.22
C LYS A 192 -17.25 29.51 17.97
N PHE A 193 -16.11 29.48 17.29
CA PHE A 193 -14.84 29.98 17.81
C PHE A 193 -14.51 31.36 17.26
N THR A 194 -13.81 32.15 18.05
CA THR A 194 -13.20 33.41 17.60
C THR A 194 -11.77 33.43 18.12
N ILE A 195 -10.81 33.37 17.20
CA ILE A 195 -9.39 33.44 17.54
C ILE A 195 -9.01 34.92 17.64
N ARG A 196 -8.54 35.33 18.81
CA ARG A 196 -8.02 36.68 19.03
C ARG A 196 -6.50 36.65 18.86
N GLU A 197 -6.02 37.17 17.76
CA GLU A 197 -4.59 37.42 17.56
C GLU A 197 -4.20 38.67 18.39
N ASN A 198 -3.04 38.65 19.04
CA ASN A 198 -2.53 39.70 19.93
C ASN A 198 -3.04 39.66 21.39
N ILE A 199 -3.00 38.49 22.00
CA ILE A 199 -2.96 38.43 23.47
C ILE A 199 -1.53 38.83 23.88
N PRO A 200 -1.32 39.82 24.78
CA PRO A 200 0.01 40.13 25.29
C PRO A 200 0.55 38.88 25.99
N THR A 201 1.59 38.29 25.40
CA THR A 201 2.22 37.08 25.94
C THR A 201 2.98 37.45 27.21
N SER A 202 2.73 36.72 28.30
CA SER A 202 3.45 36.87 29.57
C SER A 202 4.94 36.53 29.44
N PHE A 203 5.32 35.86 28.35
CA PHE A 203 6.66 35.40 28.05
C PHE A 203 7.07 35.90 26.67
N ASP A 204 8.28 36.43 26.55
CA ASP A 204 8.85 36.78 25.26
C ASP A 204 9.13 35.52 24.44
N ILE A 205 8.70 35.52 23.17
CA ILE A 205 9.01 34.43 22.25
C ILE A 205 10.53 34.43 22.02
N PRO A 206 11.25 33.31 22.27
CA PRO A 206 12.68 33.22 22.06
C PRO A 206 13.09 33.64 20.65
N LEU A 207 14.13 34.47 20.55
CA LEU A 207 14.55 35.11 19.30
C LEU A 207 14.80 34.09 18.16
N ALA A 208 15.25 32.88 18.50
CA ALA A 208 15.52 31.80 17.57
C ALA A 208 14.26 31.27 16.85
N ILE A 209 13.09 31.30 17.52
CA ILE A 209 11.82 30.79 16.95
C ILE A 209 11.16 31.86 16.08
N ARG A 210 11.30 33.15 16.46
CA ARG A 210 10.80 34.29 15.67
C ARG A 210 11.35 34.32 14.24
N SER A 211 12.58 33.86 14.01
CA SER A 211 13.18 33.79 12.68
C SER A 211 12.74 32.61 11.82
N HIS A 212 12.12 31.58 12.41
CA HIS A 212 11.66 30.40 11.68
C HIS A 212 10.18 30.49 11.26
N LEU A 213 9.36 31.27 11.99
CA LEU A 213 7.94 31.47 11.69
C LEU A 213 7.65 32.62 10.70
N GLY A 214 8.67 33.39 10.34
CA GLY A 214 8.57 34.44 9.33
C GLY A 214 9.95 34.73 8.75
N SER A 215 10.06 34.71 7.42
CA SER A 215 11.34 35.02 6.76
C SER A 215 11.81 36.43 7.15
N ARG A 216 13.13 36.59 7.31
CA ARG A 216 13.78 37.89 7.56
C ARG A 216 13.54 38.94 6.45
N PHE A 217 12.91 38.57 5.33
CA PHE A 217 12.73 39.44 4.18
C PHE A 217 11.58 40.45 4.30
N SER A 218 10.73 40.38 5.32
CA SER A 218 9.59 41.31 5.48
C SER A 218 9.91 42.60 6.26
N ARG A 219 11.12 42.78 6.80
CA ARG A 219 11.48 43.98 7.61
C ARG A 219 12.14 45.13 6.84
N LEU A 220 12.18 45.07 5.51
CA LEU A 220 12.66 46.18 4.67
C LEU A 220 11.61 47.27 4.41
N GLY A 221 10.38 47.13 4.91
CA GLY A 221 9.28 48.07 4.62
C GLY A 221 8.92 49.06 5.73
N SER A 222 9.26 48.81 7.00
CA SER A 222 8.78 49.63 8.13
C SER A 222 9.82 50.57 8.73
N GLU A 223 11.11 50.40 8.42
CA GLU A 223 12.18 51.27 8.93
C GLU A 223 12.71 52.27 7.87
N LEU A 224 12.15 52.25 6.66
CA LEU A 224 12.49 53.16 5.55
C LEU A 224 11.35 54.12 5.19
N ILE A 225 10.79 54.82 6.18
CA ILE A 225 10.12 56.10 5.93
C ILE A 225 11.05 57.22 6.44
N PRO A 226 12.00 57.71 5.61
CA PRO A 226 12.63 58.98 5.88
C PRO A 226 11.61 60.07 5.58
N GLY A 227 11.12 60.75 6.62
CA GLY A 227 10.30 61.95 6.48
C GLY A 227 9.03 61.94 7.32
N LYS A 228 9.18 62.35 8.58
CA LYS A 228 8.25 63.23 9.28
C LYS A 228 9.04 63.94 10.39
N SER A 229 9.53 65.12 10.03
CA SER A 229 9.73 66.22 10.97
C SER A 229 8.39 66.60 11.61
#